data_AF-A0AAV5IPZ4-F1
#
_entry.id   AF-A0AAV5IPZ4-F1
#
_cell.length_a   1.000
_cell.length_b   1.000
_cell.length_c   1.000
_cell.angle_alpha   90.00
_cell.angle_beta   90.00
_cell.angle_gamma   90.00
#
_symmetry.space_group_name_H-M   'P 1'
#
loop_
_entity.id
_entity.type
_entity.pdbx_description
1 polymer ?
#
loop_
_entity_poly.entity_id
_entity_poly.type
_entity_poly.pdbx_seq_one_letter_code
_entity_poly.pdbx_strand_id
1 'polypeptide(L)'
;MSELKRPASGKRRLKDLLSQKDNRFCADCGAPDPKWASANIGVFLCLKCCGVHRSLGTHISKVLSVTLDDWSDEEIDAMVEVGGNSAANAIYEAFIPEGYMKPGPDSGHDERRRFIRSKYEQQEFLKPSLRISSGKSSKASLTTSISRKIMDSFRTNSSQKSEGMVEFIGLLKIKVLKGTNLAIRDMMSSDPYVVLTLGQQTARTAVVKSNLNPVWNEELMLSVPQNFGPVKLVCMFPCFIESSFVSYCSC
;
A
#
# COMPACT_ATOMS: atom_id res chain seq x y z
N MET A 1 -30.10 -8.90 -31.00
CA MET A 1 -29.44 -8.07 -29.97
C MET A 1 -29.66 -8.73 -28.62
N SER A 2 -28.73 -9.57 -28.20
CA SER A 2 -28.74 -10.21 -26.87
C SER A 2 -27.94 -9.34 -25.92
N GLU A 3 -28.62 -8.63 -25.02
CA GLU A 3 -27.95 -7.94 -23.90
C GLU A 3 -27.22 -8.96 -23.03
N LEU A 4 -25.91 -8.77 -22.91
CA LEU A 4 -25.04 -9.49 -21.99
C LEU A 4 -25.40 -9.09 -20.55
N LYS A 5 -26.22 -9.90 -19.88
CA LYS A 5 -26.28 -9.94 -18.41
C LYS A 5 -24.91 -10.32 -17.87
N ARG A 6 -24.08 -9.34 -17.52
CA ARG A 6 -22.92 -9.54 -16.63
C ARG A 6 -23.42 -9.80 -15.19
N PRO A 7 -22.75 -10.68 -14.44
CA PRO A 7 -23.44 -11.54 -13.47
C PRO A 7 -23.64 -10.89 -12.10
N ALA A 8 -24.66 -11.39 -11.40
CA ALA A 8 -25.01 -11.13 -10.01
C ALA A 8 -23.92 -11.51 -8.96
N SER A 9 -22.66 -11.71 -9.37
CA SER A 9 -21.56 -12.18 -8.52
C SER A 9 -21.02 -11.09 -7.60
N GLY A 10 -20.79 -9.86 -8.10
CA GLY A 10 -20.23 -8.76 -7.32
C GLY A 10 -21.14 -8.34 -6.16
N LYS A 11 -22.41 -8.05 -6.47
CA LYS A 11 -23.41 -7.67 -5.44
C LYS A 11 -23.60 -8.76 -4.38
N ARG A 12 -23.46 -10.03 -4.75
CA ARG A 12 -23.48 -11.15 -3.80
C ARG A 12 -22.26 -11.11 -2.86
N ARG A 13 -21.05 -10.92 -3.39
CA ARG A 13 -19.82 -10.84 -2.58
C ARG A 13 -19.86 -9.67 -1.60
N LEU A 14 -20.31 -8.50 -2.04
CA LEU A 14 -20.45 -7.34 -1.15
C LEU A 14 -21.48 -7.60 -0.03
N LYS A 15 -22.59 -8.27 -0.36
CA LYS A 15 -23.61 -8.67 0.62
C LYS A 15 -23.07 -9.71 1.62
N ASP A 16 -22.32 -10.69 1.13
CA ASP A 16 -21.68 -11.71 1.97
C ASP A 16 -20.67 -11.04 2.93
N LEU A 17 -19.88 -10.07 2.44
CA LEU A 17 -18.98 -9.28 3.28
C LEU A 17 -19.75 -8.47 4.33
N LEU A 18 -20.80 -7.75 3.96
CA LEU A 18 -21.63 -6.98 4.90
C LEU A 18 -22.29 -7.87 5.98
N SER A 19 -22.57 -9.13 5.66
CA SER A 19 -23.19 -10.07 6.60
C SER A 19 -22.28 -10.51 7.75
N GLN A 20 -20.96 -10.28 7.65
CA GLN A 20 -20.00 -10.57 8.71
C GLN A 20 -20.26 -9.72 9.95
N LYS A 21 -20.06 -10.31 11.13
CA LYS A 21 -20.40 -9.72 12.44
C LYS A 21 -19.88 -8.30 12.62
N ASP A 22 -18.61 -8.04 12.30
CA ASP A 22 -17.97 -6.73 12.52
C ASP A 22 -18.39 -5.68 11.49
N ASN A 23 -18.94 -6.12 10.34
CA ASN A 23 -19.44 -5.25 9.28
C ASN A 23 -20.90 -4.81 9.53
N ARG A 24 -21.57 -5.38 10.53
CA ARG A 24 -22.93 -4.99 10.97
C ARG A 24 -22.96 -3.71 11.80
N PHE A 25 -21.80 -3.16 12.14
CA PHE A 25 -21.66 -1.93 12.90
C PHE A 25 -20.75 -0.96 12.13
N CYS A 26 -21.03 0.33 12.21
CA CYS A 26 -20.23 1.37 11.61
C CYS A 26 -18.79 1.31 12.12
N ALA A 27 -17.82 1.30 11.20
CA ALA A 27 -16.40 1.17 11.51
C ALA A 27 -15.89 2.23 12.49
N ASP A 28 -16.47 3.44 12.49
CA ASP A 28 -15.95 4.57 13.27
C ASP A 28 -16.71 4.85 14.57
N CYS A 29 -18.01 4.56 14.63
CA CYS A 29 -18.83 4.91 15.78
C CYS A 29 -19.68 3.76 16.36
N GLY A 30 -19.60 2.57 15.76
CA GLY A 30 -20.35 1.41 16.22
C GLY A 30 -21.87 1.48 16.00
N ALA A 31 -22.40 2.50 15.30
CA ALA A 31 -23.82 2.54 14.97
C ALA A 31 -24.24 1.32 14.13
N PRO A 32 -25.37 0.66 14.44
CA PRO A 32 -25.78 -0.57 13.78
C PRO A 32 -26.21 -0.34 12.32
N ASP A 33 -26.23 -1.42 11.55
CA ASP A 33 -26.73 -1.52 10.18
C ASP A 33 -26.21 -0.40 9.24
N PRO A 34 -24.88 -0.32 9.04
CA PRO A 34 -24.30 0.64 8.12
C PRO A 34 -24.80 0.40 6.69
N LYS A 35 -25.16 1.48 5.98
CA LYS A 35 -25.70 1.45 4.60
C LYS A 35 -24.79 2.10 3.57
N TRP A 36 -23.64 2.60 4.02
CA TRP A 36 -22.61 3.18 3.18
C TRP A 36 -21.31 2.41 3.38
N ALA A 37 -20.41 2.53 2.43
CA ALA A 37 -19.07 1.99 2.53
C ALA A 37 -18.07 2.96 1.91
N SER A 38 -16.83 2.90 2.38
CA SER A 38 -15.69 3.48 1.68
C SER A 38 -15.01 2.35 0.92
N ALA A 39 -15.26 2.25 -0.38
CA ALA A 39 -14.81 1.12 -1.21
C ALA A 39 -13.29 0.92 -1.16
N ASN A 40 -12.59 2.05 -1.19
CA ASN A 40 -11.14 2.11 -1.20
C ASN A 40 -10.56 1.73 0.19
N ILE A 41 -11.17 2.17 1.29
CA ILE A 41 -10.68 1.93 2.67
C ILE A 41 -11.08 0.53 3.16
N GLY A 42 -12.14 -0.07 2.59
CA GLY A 42 -12.63 -1.37 3.02
C GLY A 42 -13.52 -1.31 4.27
N VAL A 43 -14.26 -0.20 4.49
CA VAL A 43 -15.08 -0.02 5.71
C VAL A 43 -16.55 0.27 5.40
N PHE A 44 -17.44 -0.20 6.27
CA PHE A 44 -18.87 0.09 6.29
C PHE A 44 -19.20 1.20 7.30
N LEU A 45 -20.04 2.13 6.89
CA LEU A 45 -20.29 3.40 7.55
C LEU A 45 -21.79 3.66 7.73
N CYS A 46 -22.16 4.28 8.85
CA CYS A 46 -23.49 4.85 9.04
C CYS A 46 -23.62 6.19 8.29
N LEU A 47 -24.85 6.70 8.17
CA LEU A 47 -25.16 7.96 7.46
C LEU A 47 -24.31 9.14 7.96
N LYS A 48 -24.24 9.29 9.29
CA LYS A 48 -23.54 10.42 9.93
C LYS A 48 -22.02 10.35 9.66
N CYS A 49 -21.39 9.18 9.74
CA CYS A 49 -19.97 9.02 9.45
C CYS A 49 -19.68 9.11 7.95
N CYS A 50 -20.56 8.62 7.08
CA CYS A 50 -20.38 8.77 5.64
C CYS A 50 -20.35 10.24 5.21
N GLY A 51 -21.14 11.11 5.87
CA GLY A 51 -21.09 12.56 5.68
C GLY A 51 -19.71 13.15 6.00
N VAL A 52 -19.09 12.71 7.09
CA VAL A 52 -17.71 13.12 7.43
C VAL A 52 -16.71 12.59 6.42
N HIS A 53 -16.80 11.32 6.03
CA HIS A 53 -15.91 10.73 5.02
C HIS A 53 -15.95 11.47 3.68
N ARG A 54 -17.14 11.92 3.23
CA ARG A 54 -17.28 12.76 2.03
C ARG A 54 -16.47 14.06 2.13
N SER A 55 -16.35 14.64 3.32
CA SER A 55 -15.56 15.86 3.55
C SER A 55 -14.04 15.65 3.53
N LEU A 56 -13.55 14.40 3.59
CA LEU A 56 -12.13 14.07 3.43
C LEU A 56 -11.68 14.19 1.96
N GLY A 57 -12.62 14.05 1.03
CA GLY A 57 -12.34 14.03 -0.41
C GLY A 57 -12.03 12.62 -0.93
N THR A 58 -12.25 12.42 -2.23
CA THR A 58 -12.19 11.12 -2.92
C THR A 58 -10.79 10.52 -3.00
N HIS A 59 -9.75 11.33 -2.83
CA HIS A 59 -8.38 10.87 -2.70
C HIS A 59 -8.20 10.05 -1.40
N ILE A 60 -8.86 10.42 -0.30
CA ILE A 60 -8.78 9.69 0.97
C ILE A 60 -9.88 8.64 1.07
N SER A 61 -11.14 9.01 0.82
CA SER A 61 -12.30 8.13 1.00
C SER A 61 -13.25 8.20 -0.19
N LYS A 62 -13.42 7.06 -0.88
CA LYS A 62 -14.40 6.86 -1.94
C LYS A 62 -15.68 6.25 -1.36
N VAL A 63 -16.63 7.12 -1.03
CA VAL A 63 -17.89 6.73 -0.36
C VAL A 63 -18.96 6.34 -1.37
N LEU A 64 -19.50 5.13 -1.23
CA LEU A 64 -20.62 4.60 -2.00
C LEU A 64 -21.72 4.10 -1.06
N SER A 65 -22.97 4.19 -1.50
CA SER A 65 -24.11 3.49 -0.91
C SER A 65 -24.03 2.01 -1.27
N VAL A 66 -24.24 1.14 -0.28
CA VAL A 66 -24.24 -0.32 -0.50
C VAL A 66 -25.41 -0.76 -1.39
N THR A 67 -26.53 -0.02 -1.38
CA THR A 67 -27.75 -0.41 -2.08
C THR A 67 -28.14 0.52 -3.21
N LEU A 68 -27.79 1.81 -3.14
CA LEU A 68 -28.29 2.83 -4.07
C LEU A 68 -27.32 3.17 -5.20
N ASP A 69 -26.02 2.93 -5.01
CA ASP A 69 -25.01 3.23 -6.01
C ASP A 69 -24.64 1.96 -6.80
N ASP A 70 -24.19 2.16 -8.04
CA ASP A 70 -23.58 1.10 -8.83
C ASP A 70 -22.11 0.93 -8.41
N TRP A 71 -21.71 -0.33 -8.31
CA TRP A 71 -20.37 -0.73 -7.91
C TRP A 71 -19.66 -1.39 -9.09
N SER A 72 -18.42 -0.99 -9.34
CA SER A 72 -17.55 -1.71 -10.27
C SER A 72 -17.00 -2.99 -9.62
N ASP A 73 -16.58 -3.95 -10.43
CA ASP A 73 -15.97 -5.18 -9.92
C ASP A 73 -14.68 -4.86 -9.14
N GLU A 74 -13.90 -3.87 -9.59
CA GLU A 74 -12.68 -3.40 -8.91
C GLU A 74 -12.96 -2.81 -7.52
N GLU A 75 -14.07 -2.08 -7.36
CA GLU A 75 -14.48 -1.53 -6.07
C GLU A 75 -14.90 -2.63 -5.08
N ILE A 76 -15.55 -3.67 -5.60
CA ILE A 76 -15.95 -4.84 -4.81
C ILE A 76 -14.73 -5.68 -4.44
N ASP A 77 -13.80 -5.85 -5.37
CA ASP A 77 -12.52 -6.52 -5.12
C ASP A 77 -11.73 -5.80 -4.03
N ALA A 78 -11.60 -4.47 -4.11
CA ALA A 78 -10.93 -3.69 -3.08
C ALA A 78 -11.56 -3.88 -1.68
N MET A 79 -12.89 -3.87 -1.57
CA MET A 79 -13.59 -4.13 -0.30
C MET A 79 -13.27 -5.54 0.27
N VAL A 80 -13.26 -6.55 -0.61
CA VAL A 80 -13.01 -7.95 -0.22
C VAL A 80 -11.55 -8.18 0.14
N GLU A 81 -10.62 -7.58 -0.59
CA GLU A 81 -9.18 -7.70 -0.36
C GLU A 81 -8.75 -7.08 0.98
N VAL A 82 -9.32 -5.93 1.35
CA VAL A 82 -9.10 -5.34 2.68
C VAL A 82 -9.72 -6.22 3.76
N GLY A 83 -10.87 -6.84 3.50
CA GLY A 83 -11.53 -7.76 4.43
C GLY A 83 -12.50 -7.10 5.41
N GLY A 84 -12.94 -5.87 5.13
CA GLY A 84 -13.97 -5.18 5.92
C GLY A 84 -13.46 -4.48 7.19
N ASN A 85 -14.40 -4.15 8.07
CA ASN A 85 -14.20 -3.30 9.24
C ASN A 85 -13.15 -3.83 10.22
N SER A 86 -13.17 -5.13 10.52
CA SER A 86 -12.23 -5.72 11.48
C SER A 86 -10.79 -5.58 10.99
N ALA A 87 -10.55 -5.89 9.72
CA ALA A 87 -9.22 -5.80 9.12
C ALA A 87 -8.75 -4.34 8.99
N ALA A 88 -9.64 -3.45 8.55
CA ALA A 88 -9.34 -2.02 8.49
C ALA A 88 -9.02 -1.45 9.89
N ASN A 89 -9.81 -1.78 10.92
CA ASN A 89 -9.57 -1.30 12.29
C ASN A 89 -8.29 -1.90 12.90
N ALA A 90 -7.93 -3.14 12.58
CA ALA A 90 -6.65 -3.71 13.00
C ALA A 90 -5.43 -2.93 12.47
N ILE A 91 -5.61 -2.11 11.42
CA ILE A 91 -4.60 -1.24 10.84
C ILE A 91 -4.77 0.19 11.37
N TYR A 92 -5.91 0.80 11.07
CA TYR A 92 -6.24 2.21 11.34
C TYR A 92 -6.56 2.51 12.81
N GLU A 93 -6.70 1.50 13.67
CA GLU A 93 -6.89 1.63 15.12
C GLU A 93 -5.86 0.81 15.89
N ALA A 94 -4.75 0.41 15.23
CA ALA A 94 -3.72 -0.46 15.82
C ALA A 94 -3.08 0.11 17.10
N PHE A 95 -3.05 1.44 17.23
CA PHE A 95 -2.49 2.16 18.36
C PHE A 95 -3.34 3.40 18.66
N ILE A 96 -4.51 3.20 19.28
CA ILE A 96 -5.27 4.31 19.86
C ILE A 96 -4.55 4.77 21.14
N PRO A 97 -4.12 6.05 21.25
CA PRO A 97 -3.47 6.56 22.46
C PRO A 97 -4.36 6.44 23.70
N GLU A 98 -3.72 6.26 24.85
CA GLU A 98 -4.43 6.22 26.13
C GLU A 98 -5.20 7.53 26.37
N GLY A 99 -6.46 7.42 26.80
CA GLY A 99 -7.37 8.57 26.98
C GLY A 99 -8.09 9.03 25.71
N TYR A 100 -7.76 8.49 24.53
CA TYR A 100 -8.52 8.77 23.31
C TYR A 100 -9.74 7.85 23.23
N MET A 101 -10.94 8.44 23.10
CA MET A 101 -12.20 7.69 23.05
C MET A 101 -12.75 7.64 21.64
N LYS A 102 -13.12 6.44 21.20
CA LYS A 102 -13.87 6.23 19.96
C LYS A 102 -15.29 6.78 20.14
N PRO A 103 -15.82 7.57 19.19
CA PRO A 103 -17.17 8.12 19.30
C PRO A 103 -18.21 7.00 19.34
N GLY A 104 -19.32 7.22 20.04
CA GLY A 104 -20.46 6.31 20.07
C GLY A 104 -21.48 6.59 18.95
N PRO A 105 -22.54 5.76 18.85
CA PRO A 105 -23.61 5.93 17.87
C PRO A 105 -24.36 7.26 18.00
N ASP A 106 -24.37 7.85 19.20
CA ASP A 106 -25.06 9.10 19.53
C ASP A 106 -24.14 10.32 19.55
N SER A 107 -22.83 10.13 19.38
CA SER A 107 -21.85 11.22 19.34
C SER A 107 -22.19 12.27 18.29
N GLY A 108 -21.90 13.53 18.65
CA GLY A 108 -22.10 14.69 17.79
C GLY A 108 -21.20 14.68 16.55
N HIS A 109 -21.52 15.56 15.59
CA HIS A 109 -20.78 15.66 14.34
C HIS A 109 -19.28 15.95 14.55
N ASP A 110 -18.95 16.88 15.44
CA ASP A 110 -17.56 17.32 15.63
C ASP A 110 -16.68 16.28 16.32
N GLU A 111 -17.25 15.44 17.18
CA GLU A 111 -16.56 14.31 17.78
C GLU A 111 -16.22 13.26 16.73
N ARG A 112 -17.19 12.89 15.88
CA ARG A 112 -16.95 12.00 14.73
C ARG A 112 -15.92 12.57 13.78
N ARG A 113 -16.02 13.86 13.45
CA ARG A 113 -15.11 14.55 12.55
C ARG A 113 -13.67 14.48 13.04
N ARG A 114 -13.44 14.76 14.32
CA ARG A 114 -12.12 14.67 14.94
C ARG A 114 -11.57 13.25 14.84
N PHE A 115 -12.34 12.26 15.29
CA PHE A 115 -11.94 10.85 15.25
C PHE A 115 -11.58 10.38 13.83
N ILE A 116 -12.48 10.63 12.87
CA ILE A 116 -12.33 10.15 11.48
C ILE A 116 -11.12 10.81 10.80
N ARG A 117 -10.86 12.10 11.05
CA ARG A 117 -9.67 12.79 10.50
C ARG A 117 -8.37 12.25 11.13
N SER A 118 -8.33 12.11 12.45
CA SER A 118 -7.19 11.47 13.13
C SER A 118 -6.92 10.05 12.60
N LYS A 119 -7.98 9.29 12.36
CA LYS A 119 -7.91 7.90 11.88
C LYS A 119 -7.40 7.77 10.44
N TYR A 120 -7.98 8.50 9.49
CA TYR A 120 -7.74 8.24 8.05
C TYR A 120 -6.91 9.32 7.35
N GLU A 121 -7.05 10.58 7.72
CA GLU A 121 -6.31 11.69 7.07
C GLU A 121 -4.94 11.88 7.71
N GLN A 122 -4.89 11.91 9.06
CA GLN A 122 -3.67 12.12 9.82
C GLN A 122 -2.99 10.80 10.20
N GLN A 123 -3.74 9.69 10.15
CA GLN A 123 -3.23 8.33 10.41
C GLN A 123 -2.55 8.18 11.78
N GLU A 124 -3.03 8.89 12.79
CA GLU A 124 -2.39 8.99 14.12
C GLU A 124 -2.41 7.66 14.87
N PHE A 125 -3.38 6.80 14.59
CA PHE A 125 -3.54 5.52 15.29
C PHE A 125 -2.85 4.35 14.59
N LEU A 126 -2.15 4.60 13.48
CA LEU A 126 -1.28 3.60 12.89
C LEU A 126 -0.10 3.31 13.83
N LYS A 127 0.46 2.10 13.73
CA LYS A 127 1.75 1.78 14.36
C LYS A 127 2.78 2.85 13.96
N PRO A 128 3.66 3.30 14.88
CA PRO A 128 4.66 4.33 14.56
C PRO A 128 5.50 4.02 13.31
N SER A 129 5.79 2.75 13.03
CA SER A 129 6.49 2.28 11.83
C SER A 129 5.72 2.44 10.51
N LEU A 130 4.44 2.82 10.58
CA LEU A 130 3.52 3.00 9.46
C LEU A 130 3.03 4.44 9.32
N ARG A 131 3.42 5.36 10.23
CA ARG A 131 3.00 6.76 10.17
C ARG A 131 3.85 7.52 9.15
N ILE A 132 3.20 8.16 8.18
CA ILE A 132 3.86 9.09 7.25
C ILE A 132 4.03 10.44 7.97
N SER A 133 5.19 10.69 8.58
CA SER A 133 5.50 12.01 9.15
C SER A 133 5.91 12.99 8.04
N SER A 134 5.06 13.97 7.76
CA SER A 134 5.41 15.12 6.91
C SER A 134 6.25 16.10 7.72
N GLY A 135 7.58 15.94 7.66
CA GLY A 135 8.57 16.82 8.29
C GLY A 135 9.36 17.62 7.27
N LYS A 136 9.33 18.96 7.37
CA LYS A 136 10.11 19.90 6.55
C LYS A 136 11.63 19.76 6.81
N SER A 137 12.44 19.50 5.77
CA SER A 137 13.74 20.22 5.56
C SER A 137 14.49 19.86 4.26
N SER A 138 14.80 20.90 3.50
CA SER A 138 16.02 21.21 2.71
C SER A 138 16.74 20.18 1.81
N LYS A 139 16.61 20.43 0.50
CA LYS A 139 17.61 20.44 -0.60
C LYS A 139 18.72 19.36 -0.64
N ALA A 140 18.66 18.49 -1.66
CA ALA A 140 19.73 18.26 -2.64
C ALA A 140 19.18 17.55 -3.89
N SER A 141 19.67 17.96 -5.05
CA SER A 141 19.17 17.66 -6.40
C SER A 141 19.70 16.33 -6.99
N LEU A 142 19.37 16.14 -8.29
CA LEU A 142 20.12 15.42 -9.34
C LEU A 142 19.65 13.96 -9.57
N THR A 143 18.70 13.72 -10.47
CA THR A 143 18.79 13.64 -11.95
C THR A 143 19.33 12.30 -12.49
N THR A 144 18.46 11.66 -13.28
CA THR A 144 18.75 11.02 -14.58
C THR A 144 18.69 9.50 -14.66
N SER A 145 17.65 9.10 -15.38
CA SER A 145 17.44 7.89 -16.17
C SER A 145 18.68 7.31 -16.85
N ILE A 146 18.95 6.03 -16.62
CA ILE A 146 19.64 5.17 -17.59
C ILE A 146 18.88 3.84 -17.69
N SER A 147 18.18 3.66 -18.81
CA SER A 147 17.62 2.39 -19.27
C SER A 147 18.55 1.78 -20.32
N ARG A 148 18.76 0.46 -20.19
CA ARG A 148 19.03 -0.53 -21.24
C ARG A 148 20.27 -0.30 -22.13
N LYS A 149 21.40 -0.95 -21.79
CA LYS A 149 22.39 -1.56 -22.72
C LYS A 149 23.63 -2.13 -22.01
N ILE A 150 23.49 -3.18 -21.19
CA ILE A 150 24.66 -3.98 -20.75
C ILE A 150 24.28 -5.47 -20.70
N MET A 151 24.02 -6.05 -21.87
CA MET A 151 24.18 -7.48 -22.12
C MET A 151 24.67 -7.59 -23.54
N ASP A 152 25.99 -7.68 -23.69
CA ASP A 152 26.72 -8.33 -24.79
C ASP A 152 28.16 -7.84 -24.74
N SER A 153 29.03 -8.61 -24.09
CA SER A 153 30.45 -8.82 -24.46
C SER A 153 31.30 -9.25 -23.25
N PHE A 154 31.33 -10.54 -22.96
CA PHE A 154 32.51 -11.14 -22.32
C PHE A 154 32.96 -12.34 -23.15
N ARG A 155 33.61 -12.01 -24.28
CA ARG A 155 34.48 -12.91 -25.03
C ARG A 155 35.91 -12.58 -24.59
N THR A 156 36.59 -13.60 -24.09
CA THR A 156 37.98 -13.62 -23.62
C THR A 156 38.99 -13.01 -24.60
N ASN A 157 39.88 -12.11 -24.14
CA ASN A 157 41.35 -12.27 -24.29
C ASN A 157 42.16 -11.24 -23.47
N SER A 158 43.45 -11.55 -23.33
CA SER A 158 44.36 -11.16 -22.26
C SER A 158 44.88 -9.71 -22.23
N SER A 159 45.52 -9.42 -21.08
CA SER A 159 46.68 -8.55 -20.89
C SER A 159 46.54 -7.07 -21.26
N GLN A 160 46.16 -6.26 -20.28
CA GLN A 160 46.84 -5.00 -19.94
C GLN A 160 46.35 -4.56 -18.55
N LYS A 161 47.30 -4.28 -17.66
CA LYS A 161 47.05 -3.85 -16.28
C LYS A 161 46.70 -2.36 -16.33
N SER A 162 45.43 -2.01 -16.14
CA SER A 162 44.96 -0.66 -15.85
C SER A 162 44.15 -0.66 -14.56
N GLU A 163 44.44 0.33 -13.73
CA GLU A 163 43.97 0.48 -12.35
C GLU A 163 42.45 0.58 -12.27
N GLY A 164 41.83 -0.21 -11.39
CA GLY A 164 40.43 -0.05 -11.00
C GLY A 164 39.49 -1.25 -11.20
N MET A 165 39.99 -2.43 -11.56
CA MET A 165 39.15 -3.64 -11.62
C MET A 165 38.95 -4.20 -10.21
N VAL A 166 37.77 -4.00 -9.62
CA VAL A 166 37.40 -4.66 -8.36
C VAL A 166 37.38 -6.18 -8.60
N GLU A 167 38.18 -6.94 -7.85
CA GLU A 167 38.14 -8.40 -7.93
C GLU A 167 36.77 -8.93 -7.45
N PHE A 168 36.08 -9.67 -8.33
CA PHE A 168 34.79 -10.27 -8.05
C PHE A 168 34.97 -11.72 -7.60
N ILE A 169 34.39 -12.08 -6.46
CA ILE A 169 34.41 -13.45 -5.92
C ILE A 169 33.48 -14.37 -6.73
N GLY A 170 32.36 -13.85 -7.24
CA GLY A 170 31.38 -14.63 -8.00
C GLY A 170 30.03 -13.94 -8.20
N LEU A 171 29.02 -14.72 -8.58
CA LEU A 171 27.64 -14.26 -8.79
C LEU A 171 26.72 -14.80 -7.69
N LEU A 172 25.99 -13.90 -7.04
CA LEU A 172 24.94 -14.23 -6.09
C LEU A 172 23.59 -14.23 -6.81
N LYS A 173 22.99 -15.41 -6.96
CA LYS A 173 21.63 -15.57 -7.48
C LYS A 173 20.64 -15.63 -6.31
N ILE A 174 19.72 -14.67 -6.25
CA ILE A 174 18.68 -14.58 -5.22
C ILE A 174 17.33 -14.75 -5.89
N LYS A 175 16.53 -15.70 -5.41
CA LYS A 175 15.16 -15.91 -5.87
C LYS A 175 14.18 -15.27 -4.90
N VAL A 176 13.47 -14.25 -5.34
CA VAL A 176 12.43 -13.58 -4.56
C VAL A 176 11.09 -14.24 -4.91
N LEU A 177 10.52 -14.96 -3.94
CA LEU A 177 9.30 -15.74 -4.15
C LEU A 177 8.04 -14.90 -3.94
N LYS A 178 7.79 -14.48 -2.70
CA LYS A 178 6.57 -13.77 -2.31
C LYS A 178 6.74 -12.91 -1.06
N GLY A 179 5.86 -11.94 -0.90
CA GLY A 179 5.65 -11.19 0.35
C GLY A 179 4.32 -11.61 0.98
N THR A 180 4.18 -11.44 2.29
CA THR A 180 2.94 -11.73 3.00
C THR A 180 2.64 -10.64 4.02
N ASN A 181 1.38 -10.21 4.11
CA ASN A 181 0.92 -9.18 5.05
C ASN A 181 1.77 -7.90 4.99
N LEU A 182 2.12 -7.45 3.79
CA LEU A 182 2.87 -6.22 3.62
C LEU A 182 2.07 -5.03 4.11
N ALA A 183 2.77 -4.05 4.68
CA ALA A 183 2.18 -2.82 5.14
C ALA A 183 1.56 -2.04 3.97
N ILE A 184 0.35 -1.51 4.17
CA ILE A 184 -0.27 -0.53 3.27
C ILE A 184 0.57 0.74 3.33
N ARG A 185 1.19 1.13 2.21
CA ARG A 185 2.03 2.33 2.08
C ARG A 185 1.57 3.26 0.95
N ASP A 186 0.57 2.86 0.18
CA ASP A 186 -0.22 3.72 -0.70
C ASP A 186 -1.69 3.66 -0.26
N MET A 187 -2.52 4.60 -0.70
CA MET A 187 -3.79 4.96 -0.03
C MET A 187 -4.68 3.76 0.35
N MET A 188 -4.72 2.67 -0.44
CA MET A 188 -5.52 1.47 -0.14
C MET A 188 -4.74 0.16 -0.03
N SER A 189 -3.55 0.12 -0.61
CA SER A 189 -2.78 -1.09 -0.80
C SER A 189 -1.31 -0.71 -0.87
N SER A 190 -0.49 -1.62 -1.35
CA SER A 190 0.89 -1.35 -1.59
C SER A 190 1.21 -1.88 -2.96
N ASP A 191 2.10 -1.21 -3.67
CA ASP A 191 2.62 -1.64 -4.96
C ASP A 191 4.02 -2.29 -4.76
N PRO A 192 4.15 -3.39 -3.99
CA PRO A 192 5.44 -3.82 -3.51
C PRO A 192 6.36 -4.27 -4.63
N TYR A 193 7.63 -3.92 -4.47
CA TYR A 193 8.76 -4.55 -5.14
C TYR A 193 9.91 -4.70 -4.15
N VAL A 194 10.74 -5.71 -4.35
CA VAL A 194 11.92 -5.94 -3.52
C VAL A 194 13.12 -5.32 -4.21
N VAL A 195 13.91 -4.55 -3.45
CA VAL A 195 15.24 -4.07 -3.84
C VAL A 195 16.29 -4.84 -3.07
N LEU A 196 17.24 -5.41 -3.80
CA LEU A 196 18.43 -6.05 -3.28
C LEU A 196 19.62 -5.11 -3.48
N THR A 197 20.38 -4.85 -2.42
CA THR A 197 21.56 -4.00 -2.45
C THR A 197 22.78 -4.76 -1.93
N LEU A 198 23.85 -4.80 -2.72
CA LEU A 198 25.15 -5.36 -2.34
C LEU A 198 26.27 -4.37 -2.71
N GLY A 199 26.84 -3.70 -1.70
CA GLY A 199 27.78 -2.61 -1.92
C GLY A 199 27.14 -1.46 -2.69
N GLN A 200 27.65 -1.15 -3.88
CA GLN A 200 27.10 -0.12 -4.78
C GLN A 200 26.09 -0.67 -5.79
N GLN A 201 25.92 -2.00 -5.86
CA GLN A 201 25.00 -2.62 -6.81
C GLN A 201 23.60 -2.73 -6.22
N THR A 202 22.60 -2.46 -7.05
CA THR A 202 21.19 -2.66 -6.71
C THR A 202 20.48 -3.43 -7.82
N ALA A 203 19.58 -4.34 -7.45
CA ALA A 203 18.68 -5.04 -8.35
C ALA A 203 17.26 -5.01 -7.75
N ARG A 204 16.22 -5.05 -8.58
CA ARG A 204 14.84 -4.99 -8.10
C ARG A 204 13.92 -5.93 -8.85
N THR A 205 12.87 -6.41 -8.18
CA THR A 205 11.79 -7.16 -8.81
C THR A 205 10.85 -6.24 -9.58
N ALA A 206 9.92 -6.82 -10.34
CA ALA A 206 8.76 -6.09 -10.83
C ALA A 206 7.91 -5.56 -9.67
N VAL A 207 7.21 -4.47 -9.95
CA VAL A 207 6.19 -3.90 -9.08
C VAL A 207 4.93 -4.74 -9.25
N VAL A 208 4.44 -5.32 -8.16
CA VAL A 208 3.10 -5.94 -8.14
C VAL A 208 2.13 -4.89 -7.66
N LYS A 209 1.19 -4.49 -8.50
CA LYS A 209 0.24 -3.43 -8.16
C LYS A 209 -0.79 -3.92 -7.16
N SER A 210 -1.10 -3.07 -6.19
CA SER A 210 -2.17 -3.18 -5.22
C SER A 210 -2.30 -4.52 -4.54
N ASN A 211 -1.18 -5.07 -4.06
CA ASN A 211 -1.16 -6.42 -3.50
C ASN A 211 -0.32 -6.48 -2.22
N LEU A 212 -0.94 -6.82 -1.10
CA LEU A 212 -0.25 -6.99 0.19
C LEU A 212 0.41 -8.37 0.35
N ASN A 213 0.14 -9.29 -0.58
CA ASN A 213 0.68 -10.64 -0.64
C ASN A 213 1.26 -10.95 -2.04
N PRO A 214 2.20 -10.12 -2.54
CA PRO A 214 2.70 -10.23 -3.90
C PRO A 214 3.45 -11.55 -4.09
N VAL A 215 3.31 -12.13 -5.28
CA VAL A 215 4.11 -13.28 -5.72
C VAL A 215 4.93 -12.83 -6.92
N TRP A 216 6.25 -12.76 -6.74
CA TRP A 216 7.19 -12.35 -7.80
C TRP A 216 7.73 -13.56 -8.54
N ASN A 217 8.23 -14.57 -7.81
CA ASN A 217 8.98 -15.70 -8.37
C ASN A 217 10.12 -15.27 -9.33
N GLU A 218 10.78 -14.16 -9.01
CA GLU A 218 11.82 -13.55 -9.84
C GLU A 218 13.23 -13.92 -9.34
N GLU A 219 14.17 -14.11 -10.27
CA GLU A 219 15.58 -14.33 -9.95
C GLU A 219 16.38 -13.06 -10.26
N LEU A 220 17.02 -12.51 -9.22
CA LEU A 220 17.91 -11.36 -9.31
C LEU A 220 19.35 -11.81 -9.11
N MET A 221 20.27 -11.26 -9.90
CA MET A 221 21.68 -11.61 -9.85
C MET A 221 22.54 -10.38 -9.52
N LEU A 222 23.40 -10.50 -8.52
CA LEU A 222 24.35 -9.48 -8.11
C LEU A 222 25.77 -10.04 -8.19
N SER A 223 26.73 -9.24 -8.64
CA SER A 223 28.14 -9.64 -8.60
C SER A 223 28.73 -9.35 -7.21
N VAL A 224 29.43 -10.32 -6.62
CA VAL A 224 29.95 -10.22 -5.24
C VAL A 224 31.38 -9.67 -5.27
N PRO A 225 31.64 -8.44 -4.80
CA PRO A 225 33.00 -7.90 -4.68
C PRO A 225 33.73 -8.54 -3.49
N GLN A 226 35.06 -8.46 -3.43
CA GLN A 226 35.84 -9.02 -2.30
C GLN A 226 35.48 -8.43 -0.93
N ASN A 227 35.22 -7.11 -0.88
CA ASN A 227 34.74 -6.42 0.32
C ASN A 227 33.23 -6.18 0.19
N PHE A 228 32.44 -7.21 0.46
CA PHE A 228 30.99 -7.08 0.48
C PHE A 228 30.48 -6.91 1.91
N GLY A 229 29.73 -5.82 2.14
CA GLY A 229 28.92 -5.68 3.34
C GLY A 229 27.71 -6.62 3.32
N PRO A 230 26.81 -6.56 4.32
CA PRO A 230 25.62 -7.38 4.32
C PRO A 230 24.76 -7.10 3.09
N VAL A 231 24.21 -8.14 2.47
CA VAL A 231 23.17 -8.01 1.45
C VAL A 231 21.95 -7.39 2.11
N LYS A 232 21.52 -6.22 1.65
CA LYS A 232 20.31 -5.57 2.14
C LYS A 232 19.14 -5.93 1.23
N LEU A 233 18.05 -6.37 1.83
CA LEU A 233 16.79 -6.65 1.16
C LEU A 233 15.74 -5.69 1.71
N VAL A 234 15.19 -4.85 0.85
CA VAL A 234 14.21 -3.82 1.25
C VAL A 234 12.97 -3.96 0.40
N CYS A 235 11.81 -4.10 1.04
CA CYS A 235 10.53 -4.01 0.36
C CYS A 235 10.15 -2.53 0.19
N MET A 236 9.96 -2.12 -1.06
CA MET A 236 9.66 -0.76 -1.48
C MET A 236 8.28 -0.69 -2.13
N PHE A 237 7.67 0.49 -2.12
CA PHE A 237 6.36 0.74 -2.71
C PHE A 237 6.47 2.04 -3.53
N PRO A 238 6.15 2.06 -4.83
CA PRO A 238 6.04 3.28 -5.60
C PRO A 238 4.85 4.06 -5.08
N CYS A 239 5.10 5.30 -4.68
CA CYS A 239 4.04 6.22 -4.30
C CYS A 239 3.38 6.72 -5.60
N PHE A 240 2.12 6.38 -5.85
CA PHE A 240 1.36 6.94 -6.98
C PHE A 240 0.90 8.37 -6.66
N ILE A 241 1.83 9.32 -6.57
CA ILE A 241 1.52 10.74 -6.75
C ILE A 241 1.98 11.15 -8.14
N GLU A 242 1.09 10.98 -9.12
CA GLU A 242 1.17 11.68 -10.41
C GLU A 242 0.78 13.15 -10.18
N SER A 243 1.68 13.90 -9.56
CA SER A 243 1.77 15.37 -9.61
C SER A 243 2.96 15.81 -8.77
N SER A 244 4.10 15.94 -9.44
CA SER A 244 5.08 16.99 -9.17
C SER A 244 5.55 17.19 -7.73
N PHE A 245 5.81 16.15 -6.94
CA PHE A 245 6.62 16.32 -5.73
C PHE A 245 7.62 15.18 -5.56
N VAL A 246 8.88 15.52 -5.80
CA VAL A 246 10.05 14.71 -5.50
C VAL A 246 10.09 14.49 -3.99
N SER A 247 9.88 13.25 -3.53
CA SER A 247 10.15 12.87 -2.15
C SER A 247 11.24 11.80 -2.14
N TYR A 248 12.43 12.20 -1.70
CA TYR A 248 13.55 11.31 -1.42
C TYR A 248 13.21 10.48 -0.17
N CYS A 249 13.28 9.15 -0.26
CA CYS A 249 13.32 8.27 0.90
C CYS A 249 14.77 7.81 1.11
N SER A 250 15.41 8.34 2.15
CA SER A 250 16.66 7.79 2.71
C SER A 250 16.33 6.74 3.76
N CYS A 251 17.17 5.69 3.84
CA CYS A 251 17.06 4.54 4.75
C CYS A 251 17.27 4.89 6.22
#